data_AF-A0A6P4YFM0-F1
#
_entry.id   AF-A0A6P4YFM0-F1
#
_cell.length_a   1.000
_cell.length_b   1.000
_cell.length_c   1.000
_cell.angle_alpha   90.00
_cell.angle_beta   90.00
_cell.angle_gamma   90.00
#
_symmetry.space_group_name_H-M   'P 1'
#
loop_
_entity.id
_entity.type
_entity.pdbx_description
1 polymer ?
#
loop_
_entity_poly.entity_id
_entity_poly.type
_entity_poly.pdbx_seq_one_letter_code
_entity_poly.pdbx_strand_id
1 'polypeptide(L)'
;MYAEIRSRPQSSPVHPPFHRTLADDLATDNIPGLEVGRRRAPPRYSQPSTKVLNRTYSDESMTGYSTDSLLSILSHDSYTTPTDSDLSDEESRKPYREERPPEPPKPKPPPPRKQKKEKKTSHWEEWVIRKTQEEREKRKKLAWKEKEEKEEQERQRKEKEEKKQLADKKHKEWAEQKTLQQKIQRKAKARQEKAEKEIEEQKKQQVHEKAKKEYDLWLEAKKQKEEEIRQKQEEDRRRKEAEKEEKQKQAEEVYNEWLKKSKTKPRPMFHSFGYTGGVLTGYHDRAAYPIPSFYNPVPWMPIHVPQEKQQPKPKVPDKKRRVGRQKSQHQPSPPLLWKEVEQRTVRKQSSLTTRKR
;
A
#
# COMPACT_ATOMS: atom_id res chain seq x y z
N MET A 1 -30.92 67.68 -17.58
CA MET A 1 -29.83 66.81 -18.07
C MET A 1 -30.09 65.41 -17.52
N TYR A 2 -30.42 64.50 -18.43
CA TYR A 2 -30.82 63.12 -18.16
C TYR A 2 -29.60 62.25 -17.85
N ALA A 3 -29.72 61.34 -16.88
CA ALA A 3 -28.97 60.08 -16.88
C ALA A 3 -29.74 59.04 -16.04
N GLU A 4 -30.59 58.30 -16.72
CA GLU A 4 -31.41 57.20 -16.21
C GLU A 4 -30.60 55.89 -16.36
N ILE A 5 -30.10 55.35 -15.25
CA ILE A 5 -29.28 54.14 -15.25
C ILE A 5 -30.23 52.92 -15.29
N ARG A 6 -30.38 52.34 -16.47
CA ARG A 6 -31.11 51.08 -16.67
C ARG A 6 -30.28 49.90 -16.21
N SER A 7 -30.74 49.21 -15.17
CA SER A 7 -30.25 47.91 -14.75
C SER A 7 -30.54 46.83 -15.81
N ARG A 8 -29.49 46.21 -16.35
CA ARG A 8 -29.59 45.01 -17.20
C ARG A 8 -29.72 43.76 -16.31
N PRO A 9 -30.72 42.88 -16.53
CA PRO A 9 -30.70 41.56 -15.91
C PRO A 9 -29.67 40.65 -16.60
N GLN A 10 -28.88 39.95 -15.79
CA GLN A 10 -27.94 38.92 -16.20
C GLN A 10 -28.69 37.72 -16.79
N SER A 11 -28.41 37.39 -18.06
CA SER A 11 -28.92 36.19 -18.72
C SER A 11 -28.25 34.94 -18.14
N SER A 12 -29.05 34.01 -17.64
CA SER A 12 -28.59 32.68 -17.22
C SER A 12 -28.08 31.87 -18.42
N PRO A 13 -27.04 31.01 -18.24
CA PRO A 13 -26.60 30.10 -19.30
C PRO A 13 -27.66 29.03 -19.56
N VAL A 14 -28.17 28.99 -20.79
CA VAL A 14 -29.02 27.91 -21.30
C VAL A 14 -28.14 26.67 -21.50
N HIS A 15 -28.34 25.64 -20.67
CA HIS A 15 -27.78 24.32 -20.91
C HIS A 15 -28.44 23.67 -22.14
N PRO A 16 -27.68 23.06 -23.07
CA PRO A 16 -28.26 22.26 -24.14
C PRO A 16 -28.91 20.98 -23.59
N PRO A 17 -29.97 20.46 -24.22
CA PRO A 17 -30.64 19.25 -23.80
C PRO A 17 -29.74 18.03 -23.98
N PHE A 18 -29.71 17.19 -22.95
CA PHE A 18 -29.09 15.87 -22.97
C PHE A 18 -29.60 15.06 -24.17
N HIS A 19 -28.71 14.74 -25.11
CA HIS A 19 -28.95 13.67 -26.07
C HIS A 19 -29.01 12.34 -25.29
N ARG A 20 -30.22 11.79 -25.15
CA ARG A 20 -30.44 10.40 -24.78
C ARG A 20 -29.80 9.51 -25.85
N THR A 21 -28.87 8.65 -25.44
CA THR A 21 -28.31 7.60 -26.30
C THR A 21 -29.32 6.47 -26.47
N LEU A 22 -29.36 5.94 -27.67
CA LEU A 22 -30.32 4.98 -28.25
C LEU A 22 -30.25 3.54 -27.67
N ALA A 23 -29.88 3.39 -26.40
CA ALA A 23 -29.53 2.08 -25.80
C ALA A 23 -30.51 1.58 -24.73
N ASP A 24 -31.55 2.35 -24.39
CA ASP A 24 -32.47 2.01 -23.28
C ASP A 24 -33.85 1.47 -23.71
N ASP A 25 -34.12 1.29 -25.02
CA ASP A 25 -35.46 0.96 -25.54
C ASP A 25 -35.66 -0.51 -25.97
N LEU A 26 -34.95 -1.47 -25.38
CA LEU A 26 -35.23 -2.90 -25.61
C LEU A 26 -35.35 -3.68 -24.29
N ALA A 27 -36.51 -3.57 -23.63
CA ALA A 27 -37.15 -4.69 -22.90
C ALA A 27 -38.48 -4.27 -22.26
N THR A 28 -39.48 -3.98 -23.08
CA THR A 28 -40.88 -4.16 -22.67
C THR A 28 -41.63 -4.85 -23.78
N ASP A 29 -41.75 -6.17 -23.68
CA ASP A 29 -42.86 -6.90 -24.27
C ASP A 29 -43.57 -7.70 -23.18
N ASN A 30 -44.80 -7.26 -22.94
CA ASN A 30 -45.88 -7.94 -22.23
C ASN A 30 -46.21 -9.26 -22.92
N ILE A 31 -46.40 -10.34 -22.14
CA ILE A 31 -47.37 -11.41 -22.47
C ILE A 31 -48.16 -11.75 -21.19
N PRO A 32 -49.49 -11.97 -21.26
CA PRO A 32 -50.42 -11.80 -20.16
C PRO A 32 -50.81 -13.11 -19.46
N GLY A 33 -51.29 -12.96 -18.22
CA GLY A 33 -52.18 -13.92 -17.56
C GLY A 33 -51.48 -15.02 -16.76
N LEU A 34 -51.46 -14.90 -15.43
CA LEU A 34 -51.66 -16.01 -14.49
C LEU A 34 -51.76 -15.49 -13.04
N GLU A 35 -52.99 -15.58 -12.55
CA GLU A 35 -53.46 -15.90 -11.21
C GLU A 35 -52.63 -15.52 -9.97
N VAL A 36 -53.34 -14.81 -9.09
CA VAL A 36 -53.05 -14.58 -7.68
C VAL A 36 -52.96 -15.92 -6.94
N GLY A 37 -51.73 -16.33 -6.62
CA GLY A 37 -51.44 -17.57 -5.89
C GLY A 37 -50.33 -17.41 -4.86
N ARG A 38 -50.73 -17.33 -3.59
CA ARG A 38 -49.97 -17.37 -2.33
C ARG A 38 -48.50 -17.86 -2.44
N ARG A 39 -47.58 -17.03 -1.96
CA ARG A 39 -46.16 -17.38 -1.70
C ARG A 39 -46.07 -18.60 -0.77
N ARG A 40 -45.78 -19.78 -1.33
CA ARG A 40 -45.11 -20.88 -0.61
C ARG A 40 -43.61 -20.65 -0.70
N ALA A 41 -42.92 -20.69 0.43
CA ALA A 41 -41.47 -20.59 0.50
C ALA A 41 -40.80 -21.75 -0.27
N PRO A 42 -39.70 -21.50 -1.01
CA PRO A 42 -38.99 -22.58 -1.69
C PRO A 42 -38.19 -23.45 -0.70
N PRO A 43 -38.02 -24.75 -1.00
CA PRO A 43 -37.26 -25.68 -0.17
C PRO A 43 -35.76 -25.39 -0.26
N ARG A 44 -35.07 -25.53 0.88
CA ARG A 44 -33.61 -25.48 0.98
C ARG A 44 -33.02 -26.61 0.14
N TYR A 45 -32.44 -26.28 -1.01
CA TYR A 45 -31.55 -27.20 -1.71
C TYR A 45 -30.22 -27.30 -0.96
N SER A 46 -30.03 -28.48 -0.36
CA SER A 46 -28.76 -29.03 0.10
C SER A 46 -27.76 -29.07 -1.06
N GLN A 47 -26.71 -28.24 -0.99
CA GLN A 47 -25.55 -28.39 -1.88
C GLN A 47 -24.72 -29.61 -1.42
N PRO A 48 -24.33 -30.52 -2.32
CA PRO A 48 -23.49 -31.65 -1.99
C PRO A 48 -22.06 -31.21 -1.67
N SER A 49 -21.58 -31.76 -0.56
CA SER A 49 -20.21 -31.72 -0.08
C SER A 49 -19.25 -32.33 -1.12
N THR A 50 -18.45 -31.50 -1.77
CA THR A 50 -17.22 -31.94 -2.43
C THR A 50 -16.04 -31.61 -1.53
N LYS A 51 -15.60 -32.64 -0.82
CA LYS A 51 -14.33 -32.69 -0.09
C LYS A 51 -13.19 -32.53 -1.09
N VAL A 52 -12.43 -31.45 -1.00
CA VAL A 52 -11.09 -31.38 -1.60
C VAL A 52 -10.09 -31.37 -0.46
N LEU A 53 -9.32 -32.46 -0.39
CA LEU A 53 -8.23 -32.67 0.54
C LEU A 53 -7.15 -31.60 0.34
N ASN A 54 -7.06 -30.63 1.25
CA ASN A 54 -5.81 -29.89 1.44
C ASN A 54 -4.89 -30.75 2.30
N ARG A 55 -4.15 -31.61 1.60
CA ARG A 55 -3.01 -32.38 2.10
C ARG A 55 -1.83 -31.44 2.27
N THR A 56 -1.70 -30.83 3.45
CA THR A 56 -0.43 -30.22 3.89
C THR A 56 0.39 -31.30 4.58
N TYR A 57 1.36 -31.84 3.86
CA TYR A 57 2.43 -32.67 4.38
C TYR A 57 3.75 -31.98 4.05
N SER A 58 4.46 -31.60 5.11
CA SER A 58 5.92 -31.47 5.30
C SER A 58 6.73 -30.68 4.26
N ASP A 59 7.89 -30.13 4.56
CA ASP A 59 8.75 -30.24 5.72
C ASP A 59 9.66 -29.02 5.79
N GLU A 60 10.24 -28.90 6.97
CA GLU A 60 11.44 -28.23 7.42
C GLU A 60 12.53 -27.86 6.40
N SER A 61 13.31 -26.88 6.87
CA SER A 61 14.75 -26.66 6.62
C SER A 61 15.10 -25.46 5.74
N MET A 62 14.90 -24.28 6.32
CA MET A 62 15.69 -23.08 6.02
C MET A 62 17.08 -23.22 6.68
N THR A 63 17.85 -24.21 6.24
CA THR A 63 19.30 -24.29 6.47
C THR A 63 19.99 -23.53 5.34
N GLY A 64 20.65 -22.44 5.68
CA GLY A 64 21.43 -21.62 4.75
C GLY A 64 22.68 -22.34 4.26
N TYR A 65 22.54 -23.12 3.19
CA TYR A 65 23.67 -23.55 2.37
C TYR A 65 23.43 -23.18 0.91
N SER A 66 24.27 -22.27 0.47
CA SER A 66 24.55 -21.88 -0.90
C SER A 66 24.61 -23.10 -1.85
N THR A 67 23.71 -23.15 -2.84
CA THR A 67 23.76 -24.11 -3.96
C THR A 67 23.71 -23.41 -5.33
N ASP A 68 24.18 -22.16 -5.42
CA ASP A 68 24.41 -21.49 -6.71
C ASP A 68 25.77 -21.89 -7.34
N SER A 69 26.41 -22.95 -6.84
CA SER A 69 27.66 -23.50 -7.36
C SER A 69 27.54 -24.97 -7.81
N LEU A 70 26.44 -25.36 -8.48
CA LEU A 70 26.28 -26.72 -9.03
C LEU A 70 25.89 -26.79 -10.52
N LEU A 71 25.90 -25.67 -11.26
CA LEU A 71 25.79 -25.67 -12.73
C LEU A 71 27.14 -25.58 -13.45
N SER A 72 28.26 -25.83 -12.76
CA SER A 72 29.62 -25.80 -13.34
C SER A 72 30.26 -27.18 -13.53
N ILE A 73 29.49 -28.25 -13.79
CA ILE A 73 30.01 -29.62 -13.98
C ILE A 73 29.68 -30.19 -15.38
N LEU A 74 29.33 -29.37 -16.37
CA LEU A 74 29.12 -29.85 -17.76
C LEU A 74 29.95 -29.12 -18.82
N SER A 75 31.17 -28.70 -18.47
CA SER A 75 32.12 -28.12 -19.42
C SER A 75 33.56 -28.54 -19.12
N HIS A 76 33.83 -29.84 -19.04
CA HIS A 76 35.15 -30.39 -19.35
C HIS A 76 34.98 -31.81 -19.88
N ASP A 77 35.03 -31.96 -21.19
CA ASP A 77 35.62 -33.17 -21.77
C ASP A 77 36.87 -32.73 -22.53
N SER A 78 38.00 -33.07 -21.91
CA SER A 78 39.33 -32.93 -22.47
C SER A 78 39.64 -34.26 -23.15
N TYR A 79 39.67 -34.26 -24.48
CA TYR A 79 40.55 -35.18 -25.19
C TYR A 79 41.71 -34.40 -25.79
N THR A 80 42.86 -34.61 -25.16
CA THR A 80 44.19 -34.30 -25.69
C THR A 80 44.50 -35.28 -26.82
N THR A 81 44.85 -34.76 -27.99
CA THR A 81 45.91 -35.36 -28.81
C THR A 81 46.90 -34.28 -29.24
N PRO A 82 48.19 -34.62 -29.35
CA PRO A 82 49.29 -33.67 -29.30
C PRO A 82 49.91 -33.45 -30.69
N THR A 83 50.86 -32.51 -30.72
CA THR A 83 52.06 -32.54 -31.60
C THR A 83 51.99 -31.75 -32.91
N ASP A 84 53.09 -31.03 -33.11
CA ASP A 84 53.56 -30.26 -34.26
C ASP A 84 52.88 -28.93 -34.59
N SER A 85 53.36 -27.91 -33.89
CA SER A 85 53.50 -26.57 -34.44
C SER A 85 54.88 -26.05 -34.06
N ASP A 86 55.89 -26.67 -34.66
CA ASP A 86 57.23 -26.12 -34.80
C ASP A 86 57.64 -26.26 -36.27
N LEU A 87 58.41 -25.28 -36.75
CA LEU A 87 59.02 -25.17 -38.08
C LEU A 87 58.12 -24.73 -39.25
N SER A 88 58.20 -23.43 -39.56
CA SER A 88 58.57 -22.96 -40.90
C SER A 88 58.94 -21.48 -40.77
N ASP A 89 60.20 -21.20 -40.47
CA ASP A 89 61.24 -20.88 -41.45
C ASP A 89 60.92 -19.68 -42.33
N GLU A 90 61.63 -18.61 -41.98
CA GLU A 90 62.15 -17.63 -42.93
C GLU A 90 62.92 -18.35 -44.04
N GLU A 91 62.42 -18.31 -45.28
CA GLU A 91 63.31 -18.44 -46.43
C GLU A 91 62.75 -17.81 -47.71
N SER A 92 63.40 -16.70 -48.11
CA SER A 92 63.70 -16.34 -49.50
C SER A 92 62.60 -16.51 -50.55
N ARG A 93 61.74 -15.48 -50.71
CA ARG A 93 61.10 -15.21 -51.99
C ARG A 93 62.15 -14.73 -53.01
N LYS A 94 62.76 -15.68 -53.73
CA LYS A 94 63.43 -15.44 -55.01
C LYS A 94 62.42 -14.91 -56.04
N PRO A 95 62.83 -14.03 -56.98
CA PRO A 95 61.95 -13.56 -58.04
C PRO A 95 61.77 -14.70 -59.06
N TYR A 96 60.63 -15.37 -59.04
CA TYR A 96 60.30 -16.32 -60.11
C TYR A 96 59.84 -15.52 -61.33
N ARG A 97 60.75 -15.51 -62.30
CA ARG A 97 60.62 -15.07 -63.68
C ARG A 97 59.25 -15.39 -64.26
N GLU A 98 58.56 -14.35 -64.73
CA GLU A 98 57.37 -14.44 -65.55
C GLU A 98 57.75 -15.03 -66.93
N GLU A 99 57.82 -16.36 -67.00
CA GLU A 99 57.90 -17.08 -68.27
C GLU A 99 56.53 -16.97 -68.94
N ARG A 100 56.42 -15.94 -69.80
CA ARG A 100 55.41 -15.83 -70.86
C ARG A 100 55.23 -17.21 -71.51
N PRO A 101 54.02 -17.79 -71.53
CA PRO A 101 53.78 -19.02 -72.27
C PRO A 101 54.17 -18.79 -73.74
N PRO A 102 54.94 -19.70 -74.36
CA PRO A 102 55.29 -19.56 -75.77
C PRO A 102 54.00 -19.45 -76.59
N GLU A 103 53.94 -18.43 -77.46
CA GLU A 103 52.86 -18.27 -78.43
C GLU A 103 52.67 -19.60 -79.18
N PRO A 104 51.40 -20.05 -79.38
CA PRO A 104 51.15 -21.29 -80.09
C PRO A 104 51.75 -21.21 -81.49
N PRO A 105 52.53 -22.21 -81.93
CA PRO A 105 53.12 -22.21 -83.26
C PRO A 105 52.01 -22.13 -84.30
N LYS A 106 52.19 -21.20 -85.26
CA LYS A 106 51.33 -20.98 -86.43
C LYS A 106 50.88 -22.32 -87.04
N PRO A 107 49.59 -22.49 -87.40
CA PRO A 107 49.10 -23.72 -87.98
C PRO A 107 49.84 -24.00 -89.28
N LYS A 108 50.60 -25.11 -89.31
CA LYS A 108 51.16 -25.67 -90.53
C LYS A 108 50.00 -25.98 -91.49
N PRO A 109 50.11 -25.66 -92.80
CA PRO A 109 49.08 -26.01 -93.76
C PRO A 109 48.80 -27.52 -93.72
N PRO A 110 47.53 -27.95 -93.77
CA PRO A 110 47.18 -29.35 -93.67
C PRO A 110 47.86 -30.12 -94.81
N PRO A 111 48.55 -31.25 -94.54
CA PRO A 111 49.09 -32.09 -95.59
C PRO A 111 47.93 -32.57 -96.48
N PRO A 112 48.17 -32.76 -97.79
CA PRO A 112 47.12 -33.14 -98.74
C PRO A 112 46.38 -34.36 -98.20
N ARG A 113 45.04 -34.24 -98.11
CA ARG A 113 44.11 -35.31 -97.73
C ARG A 113 44.43 -36.53 -98.57
N LYS A 114 45.26 -37.43 -98.04
CA LYS A 114 45.34 -38.81 -98.50
C LYS A 114 43.92 -39.34 -98.31
N GLN A 115 43.25 -39.61 -99.42
CA GLN A 115 41.99 -40.31 -99.46
C GLN A 115 42.09 -41.45 -98.46
N LYS A 116 41.20 -41.44 -97.46
CA LYS A 116 41.04 -42.54 -96.53
C LYS A 116 40.70 -43.74 -97.41
N LYS A 117 41.72 -44.50 -97.82
CA LYS A 117 41.54 -45.91 -98.10
C LYS A 117 40.79 -46.42 -96.88
N GLU A 118 39.59 -46.92 -97.09
CA GLU A 118 38.82 -47.63 -96.08
C GLU A 118 39.72 -48.77 -95.61
N LYS A 119 40.55 -48.47 -94.60
CA LYS A 119 41.23 -49.48 -93.82
C LYS A 119 40.07 -50.21 -93.20
N LYS A 120 39.80 -51.42 -93.68
CA LYS A 120 38.89 -52.37 -93.05
C LYS A 120 39.46 -52.59 -91.66
N THR A 121 39.02 -51.76 -90.71
CA THR A 121 39.35 -51.87 -89.31
C THR A 121 39.00 -53.28 -88.89
N SER A 122 39.90 -53.91 -88.13
CA SER A 122 39.58 -55.24 -87.63
C SER A 122 38.32 -55.13 -86.78
N HIS A 123 37.39 -56.07 -86.89
CA HIS A 123 36.16 -56.06 -86.08
C HIS A 123 36.47 -55.94 -84.57
N TRP A 124 37.66 -56.36 -84.14
CA TRP A 124 38.17 -56.17 -82.78
C TRP A 124 38.56 -54.71 -82.45
N GLU A 125 39.18 -53.97 -83.38
CA GLU A 125 39.51 -52.55 -83.19
C GLU A 125 38.24 -51.69 -83.08
N GLU A 126 37.23 -51.97 -83.92
CA GLU A 126 35.92 -51.32 -83.83
C GLU A 126 35.23 -51.62 -82.50
N TRP A 127 35.34 -52.85 -82.01
CA TRP A 127 34.82 -53.24 -80.70
C TRP A 127 35.50 -52.47 -79.56
N VAL A 128 36.84 -52.34 -79.56
CA VAL A 128 37.59 -51.56 -78.55
C VAL A 128 37.22 -50.07 -78.62
N ILE A 129 37.10 -49.51 -79.83
CA ILE A 129 36.68 -48.10 -80.02
C ILE A 129 35.25 -47.90 -79.51
N ARG A 130 34.33 -48.82 -79.81
CA ARG A 130 32.95 -48.76 -79.33
C ARG A 130 32.86 -48.88 -77.82
N LYS A 131 33.66 -49.78 -77.21
CA LYS A 131 33.70 -49.96 -75.74
C LYS A 131 34.27 -48.75 -75.02
N THR A 132 35.35 -48.18 -75.52
CA THR A 132 35.93 -46.95 -74.95
C THR A 132 35.03 -45.73 -75.13
N GLN A 133 34.27 -45.65 -76.23
CA GLN A 133 33.20 -44.65 -76.39
C GLN A 133 32.07 -44.85 -75.38
N GLU A 134 31.60 -46.09 -75.21
CA GLU A 134 30.56 -46.44 -74.24
C GLU A 134 30.97 -46.05 -72.80
N GLU A 135 32.22 -46.31 -72.41
CA GLU A 135 32.77 -45.91 -71.11
C GLU A 135 32.88 -44.40 -70.94
N ARG A 136 33.28 -43.67 -71.99
CA ARG A 136 33.33 -42.19 -71.97
C ARG A 136 31.94 -41.60 -71.82
N GLU A 137 30.94 -42.12 -72.52
CA GLU A 137 29.55 -41.66 -72.40
C GLU A 137 28.98 -41.98 -71.01
N LYS A 138 29.33 -43.14 -70.43
CA LYS A 138 28.99 -43.46 -69.03
C LYS A 138 29.61 -42.47 -68.04
N ARG A 139 30.89 -42.13 -68.20
CA ARG A 139 31.55 -41.10 -67.36
C ARG A 139 30.91 -39.72 -67.53
N LYS A 140 30.57 -39.31 -68.75
CA LYS A 140 29.87 -38.03 -69.00
C LYS A 140 28.49 -38.01 -68.33
N LYS A 141 27.73 -39.10 -68.42
CA LYS A 141 26.42 -39.23 -67.76
C LYS A 141 26.53 -39.15 -66.24
N LEU A 142 27.54 -39.80 -65.65
CA LEU A 142 27.80 -39.70 -64.20
C LEU A 142 28.19 -38.28 -63.79
N ALA A 143 29.09 -37.63 -64.53
CA ALA A 143 29.50 -36.25 -64.27
C ALA A 143 28.33 -35.25 -64.43
N TRP A 144 27.41 -35.51 -65.37
CA TRP A 144 26.19 -34.72 -65.51
C TRP A 144 25.25 -34.89 -64.31
N LYS A 145 24.99 -36.13 -63.89
CA LYS A 145 24.16 -36.42 -62.71
C LYS A 145 24.74 -35.83 -61.42
N GLU A 146 26.06 -35.90 -61.24
CA GLU A 146 26.73 -35.30 -60.08
C GLU A 146 26.58 -33.77 -60.07
N LYS A 147 26.63 -33.12 -61.23
CA LYS A 147 26.37 -31.67 -61.33
C LYS A 147 24.92 -31.32 -60.99
N GLU A 148 23.98 -32.08 -61.52
CA GLU A 148 22.54 -31.90 -61.27
C GLU A 148 22.21 -32.11 -59.77
N GLU A 149 22.81 -33.13 -59.14
CA GLU A 149 22.66 -33.37 -57.70
C GLU A 149 23.26 -32.23 -56.86
N LYS A 150 24.42 -31.70 -57.24
CA LYS A 150 25.03 -30.56 -56.55
C LYS A 150 24.18 -29.29 -56.68
N GLU A 151 23.64 -29.02 -57.87
CA GLU A 151 22.74 -27.88 -58.10
C GLU A 151 21.44 -28.01 -57.29
N GLU A 152 20.86 -29.21 -57.23
CA GLU A 152 19.69 -29.51 -56.39
C GLU A 152 19.98 -29.30 -54.90
N GLN A 153 21.12 -29.79 -54.41
CA GLN A 153 21.54 -29.58 -53.02
C GLN A 153 21.75 -28.10 -52.70
N GLU A 154 22.34 -27.33 -53.61
CA GLU A 154 22.52 -25.89 -53.44
C GLU A 154 21.16 -25.16 -53.42
N ARG A 155 20.22 -25.54 -54.29
CA ARG A 155 18.87 -24.98 -54.31
C ARG A 155 18.13 -25.26 -53.00
N GLN A 156 18.21 -26.48 -52.48
CA GLN A 156 17.61 -26.84 -51.19
C GLN A 156 18.24 -26.10 -50.01
N ARG A 157 19.56 -25.86 -50.04
CA ARG A 157 20.24 -25.05 -49.01
C ARG A 157 19.74 -23.60 -49.04
N LYS A 158 19.66 -22.99 -50.23
CA LYS A 158 19.12 -21.64 -50.41
C LYS A 158 17.68 -21.53 -49.90
N GLU A 159 16.80 -22.46 -50.26
CA GLU A 159 15.41 -22.46 -49.77
C GLU A 159 15.32 -22.60 -48.23
N LYS A 160 16.18 -23.42 -47.62
CA LYS A 160 16.23 -23.57 -46.16
C LYS A 160 16.73 -22.29 -45.49
N GLU A 161 17.73 -21.64 -46.06
CA GLU A 161 18.25 -20.36 -45.56
C GLU A 161 17.21 -19.25 -45.67
N GLU A 162 16.50 -19.15 -46.80
CA GLU A 162 15.40 -18.18 -46.97
C GLU A 162 14.26 -18.42 -45.97
N LYS A 163 13.86 -19.69 -45.77
CA LYS A 163 12.86 -20.06 -44.76
C LYS A 163 13.32 -19.69 -43.35
N LYS A 164 14.60 -19.92 -43.03
CA LYS A 164 15.19 -19.54 -41.73
C LYS A 164 15.19 -18.03 -41.55
N GLN A 165 15.62 -17.27 -42.55
CA GLN A 165 15.60 -15.80 -42.51
C GLN A 165 14.18 -15.25 -42.32
N LEU A 166 13.17 -15.85 -42.97
CA LEU A 166 11.78 -15.46 -42.80
C LEU A 166 11.28 -15.75 -41.37
N ALA A 167 11.62 -16.92 -40.83
CA ALA A 167 11.29 -17.27 -39.44
C ALA A 167 11.97 -16.31 -38.44
N ASP A 168 13.25 -16.00 -38.65
CA ASP A 168 14.01 -15.07 -37.82
C ASP A 168 13.43 -13.64 -37.88
N LYS A 169 13.02 -13.17 -39.06
CA LYS A 169 12.33 -11.88 -39.22
C LYS A 169 11.00 -11.85 -38.46
N LYS A 170 10.15 -12.87 -38.63
CA LYS A 170 8.89 -12.98 -37.88
C LYS A 170 9.10 -13.04 -36.38
N HIS A 171 10.11 -13.77 -35.92
CA HIS A 171 10.44 -13.85 -34.50
C HIS A 171 10.89 -12.50 -33.94
N LYS A 172 11.75 -11.78 -34.67
CA LYS A 172 12.19 -10.42 -34.31
C LYS A 172 11.02 -9.45 -34.23
N GLU A 173 10.17 -9.41 -35.24
CA GLU A 173 8.97 -8.55 -35.26
C GLU A 173 8.05 -8.86 -34.07
N TRP A 174 7.81 -10.14 -33.79
CA TRP A 174 7.01 -10.57 -32.64
C TRP A 174 7.64 -10.15 -31.30
N ALA A 175 8.96 -10.32 -31.16
CA ALA A 175 9.69 -9.92 -29.95
C ALA A 175 9.62 -8.39 -29.74
N GLU A 176 9.82 -7.60 -30.80
CA GLU A 176 9.69 -6.15 -30.75
C GLU A 176 8.27 -5.71 -30.35
N GLN A 177 7.25 -6.30 -30.97
CA GLN A 177 5.85 -6.03 -30.59
C GLN A 177 5.58 -6.37 -29.12
N LYS A 178 6.09 -7.50 -28.62
CA LYS A 178 5.93 -7.88 -27.21
C LYS A 178 6.64 -6.92 -26.26
N THR A 179 7.86 -6.50 -26.58
CA THR A 179 8.57 -5.51 -25.76
C THR A 179 7.86 -4.16 -25.74
N LEU A 180 7.28 -3.74 -26.87
CA LEU A 180 6.53 -2.49 -26.97
C LEU A 180 5.22 -2.56 -26.17
N GLN A 181 4.46 -3.64 -26.29
CA GLN A 181 3.27 -3.88 -25.44
C GLN A 181 3.63 -3.84 -23.96
N GLN A 182 4.71 -4.51 -23.55
CA GLN A 182 5.14 -4.52 -22.15
C GLN A 182 5.55 -3.12 -21.67
N LYS A 183 6.25 -2.34 -22.51
CA LYS A 183 6.60 -0.93 -22.20
C LYS A 183 5.35 -0.07 -22.03
N ILE A 184 4.35 -0.22 -22.90
CA ILE A 184 3.07 0.51 -22.80
C ILE A 184 2.36 0.14 -21.49
N GLN A 185 2.24 -1.15 -21.18
CA GLN A 185 1.60 -1.60 -19.94
C GLN A 185 2.32 -1.09 -18.69
N ARG A 186 3.66 -1.13 -18.68
CA ARG A 186 4.45 -0.59 -17.56
C ARG A 186 4.22 0.91 -17.38
N LYS A 187 4.20 1.68 -18.47
CA LYS A 187 3.91 3.12 -18.43
C LYS A 187 2.48 3.41 -17.96
N ALA A 188 1.50 2.64 -18.42
CA ALA A 188 0.11 2.77 -18.00
C ALA A 188 -0.06 2.49 -16.50
N LYS A 189 0.52 1.40 -16.00
CA LYS A 189 0.54 1.07 -14.57
C LYS A 189 1.22 2.15 -13.73
N ALA A 190 2.38 2.65 -14.17
CA ALA A 190 3.07 3.73 -13.47
C ALA A 190 2.25 5.03 -13.42
N ARG A 191 1.47 5.33 -14.47
CA ARG A 191 0.57 6.49 -14.49
C ARG A 191 -0.61 6.29 -13.52
N GLN A 192 -1.18 5.09 -13.47
CA GLN A 192 -2.26 4.75 -12.52
C GLN A 192 -1.76 4.86 -11.07
N GLU A 193 -0.60 4.28 -10.76
CA GLU A 193 -0.03 4.33 -9.41
C GLU A 193 0.26 5.77 -8.96
N LYS A 194 0.75 6.64 -9.86
CA LYS A 194 0.96 8.06 -9.56
C LYS A 194 -0.36 8.78 -9.28
N ALA A 195 -1.40 8.53 -10.10
CA ALA A 195 -2.71 9.13 -9.89
C ALA A 195 -3.35 8.67 -8.57
N GLU A 196 -3.23 7.38 -8.23
CA GLU A 196 -3.70 6.85 -6.96
C GLU A 196 -2.97 7.46 -5.76
N LYS A 197 -1.64 7.62 -5.85
CA LYS A 197 -0.85 8.31 -4.82
C LYS A 197 -1.27 9.76 -4.65
N GLU A 198 -1.49 10.48 -5.74
CA GLU A 198 -1.95 11.88 -5.69
C GLU A 198 -3.34 11.99 -5.04
N ILE A 199 -4.27 11.11 -5.39
CA ILE A 199 -5.60 11.05 -4.76
C ILE A 199 -5.49 10.74 -3.27
N GLU A 200 -4.62 9.80 -2.88
CA GLU A 200 -4.40 9.43 -1.49
C GLU A 200 -3.76 10.57 -0.67
N GLU A 201 -2.81 11.29 -1.26
CA GLU A 201 -2.22 12.49 -0.66
C GLU A 201 -3.24 13.61 -0.49
N GLN A 202 -4.08 13.86 -1.50
CA GLN A 202 -5.18 14.83 -1.40
C GLN A 202 -6.18 14.44 -0.30
N LYS A 203 -6.55 13.16 -0.18
CA LYS A 203 -7.41 12.68 0.90
C LYS A 203 -6.79 12.92 2.27
N LYS A 204 -5.49 12.63 2.44
CA LYS A 204 -4.76 12.89 3.70
C LYS A 204 -4.73 14.37 4.03
N GLN A 205 -4.46 15.23 3.03
CA GLN A 205 -4.50 16.68 3.20
C GLN A 205 -5.88 17.15 3.64
N GLN A 206 -6.96 16.68 3.00
CA GLN A 206 -8.32 17.04 3.39
C GLN A 206 -8.68 16.61 4.81
N VAL A 207 -8.29 15.40 5.24
CA VAL A 207 -8.51 14.94 6.62
C VAL A 207 -7.76 15.82 7.60
N HIS A 208 -6.51 16.17 7.29
CA HIS A 208 -5.69 17.02 8.14
C HIS A 208 -6.24 18.47 8.22
N GLU A 209 -6.68 19.05 7.11
CA GLU A 209 -7.34 20.36 7.10
C GLU A 209 -8.65 20.35 7.88
N LYS A 210 -9.46 19.30 7.74
CA LYS A 210 -10.69 19.13 8.53
C LYS A 210 -10.38 19.04 10.03
N ALA A 211 -9.40 18.23 10.41
CA ALA A 211 -8.98 18.10 11.81
C ALA A 211 -8.47 19.42 12.40
N LYS A 212 -7.69 20.19 11.62
CA LYS A 212 -7.25 21.53 12.02
C LYS A 212 -8.43 22.48 12.24
N LYS A 213 -9.36 22.55 11.28
CA LYS A 213 -10.57 23.38 11.40
C LYS A 213 -11.41 22.99 12.62
N GLU A 214 -11.62 21.70 12.86
CA GLU A 214 -12.35 21.22 14.04
C GLU A 214 -11.63 21.57 15.36
N TYR A 215 -10.29 21.47 15.38
CA TYR A 215 -9.49 21.85 16.54
C TYR A 215 -9.60 23.36 16.84
N ASP A 216 -9.51 24.20 15.81
CA ASP A 216 -9.63 25.65 15.95
C ASP A 216 -11.03 26.04 16.46
N LEU A 217 -12.08 25.46 15.87
CA LEU A 217 -13.47 25.65 16.34
C LEU A 217 -13.66 25.20 17.78
N TRP A 218 -13.06 24.06 18.17
CA TRP A 218 -13.12 23.57 19.55
C TRP A 218 -12.39 24.53 20.50
N LEU A 219 -11.27 25.10 20.09
CA LEU A 219 -10.50 26.06 20.88
C LEU A 219 -11.30 27.36 21.10
N GLU A 220 -11.98 27.85 20.07
CA GLU A 220 -12.88 29.02 20.18
C GLU A 220 -14.07 28.72 21.11
N ALA A 221 -14.73 27.59 20.94
CA ALA A 221 -15.83 27.17 21.82
C ALA A 221 -15.37 26.99 23.28
N LYS A 222 -14.11 26.58 23.50
CA LYS A 222 -13.53 26.50 24.83
C LYS A 222 -13.32 27.88 25.46
N LYS A 223 -12.75 28.82 24.70
CA LYS A 223 -12.57 30.21 25.15
C LYS A 223 -13.89 30.88 25.49
N GLN A 224 -14.90 30.73 24.62
CA GLN A 224 -16.24 31.27 24.87
C GLN A 224 -16.86 30.72 26.15
N LYS A 225 -16.79 29.40 26.38
CA LYS A 225 -17.28 28.78 27.62
C LYS A 225 -16.54 29.28 28.85
N GLU A 226 -15.23 29.47 28.77
CA GLU A 226 -14.44 30.03 29.87
C GLU A 226 -14.81 31.49 30.16
N GLU A 227 -15.05 32.29 29.12
CA GLU A 227 -15.51 33.66 29.24
C GLU A 227 -16.92 33.75 29.84
N GLU A 228 -17.87 32.90 29.42
CA GLU A 228 -19.22 32.82 30.00
C GLU A 228 -19.16 32.44 31.49
N ILE A 229 -18.34 31.44 31.84
CA ILE A 229 -18.13 31.04 33.23
C ILE A 229 -17.54 32.20 34.03
N ARG A 230 -16.55 32.91 33.49
CA ARG A 230 -15.94 34.07 34.13
C ARG A 230 -16.95 35.21 34.34
N GLN A 231 -17.76 35.52 33.33
CA GLN A 231 -18.81 36.55 33.42
C GLN A 231 -19.86 36.19 34.47
N LYS A 232 -20.30 34.92 34.50
CA LYS A 232 -21.26 34.45 35.50
C LYS A 232 -20.70 34.53 36.92
N GLN A 233 -19.43 34.17 37.11
CA GLN A 233 -18.76 34.29 38.41
C GLN A 233 -18.63 35.75 38.85
N GLU A 234 -18.34 36.67 37.93
CA GLU A 234 -18.28 38.11 38.19
C GLU A 234 -19.66 38.67 38.56
N GLU A 235 -20.70 38.28 37.84
CA GLU A 235 -22.08 38.68 38.15
C GLU A 235 -22.54 38.14 39.51
N ASP A 236 -22.25 36.87 39.81
CA ASP A 236 -22.56 36.27 41.10
C ASP A 236 -21.78 36.96 42.24
N ARG A 237 -20.54 37.38 42.00
CA ARG A 237 -19.75 38.16 42.97
C ARG A 237 -20.40 39.52 43.22
N ARG A 238 -20.72 40.25 42.15
CA ARG A 238 -21.39 41.56 42.23
C ARG A 238 -22.76 41.45 42.93
N ARG A 239 -23.53 40.40 42.65
CA ARG A 239 -24.81 40.14 43.32
C ARG A 239 -24.65 39.89 44.81
N LYS A 240 -23.64 39.11 45.22
CA LYS A 240 -23.34 38.87 46.63
C LYS A 240 -22.86 40.12 47.36
N GLU A 241 -22.11 40.99 46.68
CA GLU A 241 -21.69 42.28 47.22
C GLU A 241 -22.89 43.20 47.42
N ALA A 242 -23.78 43.33 46.44
CA ALA A 242 -25.02 44.09 46.57
C ALA A 242 -25.92 43.58 47.71
N GLU A 243 -26.10 42.26 47.84
CA GLU A 243 -26.88 41.66 48.94
C GLU A 243 -26.26 41.96 50.31
N LYS A 244 -24.92 41.97 50.42
CA LYS A 244 -24.22 42.34 51.65
C LYS A 244 -24.45 43.81 52.00
N GLU A 245 -24.37 44.71 51.03
CA GLU A 245 -24.63 46.14 51.24
C GLU A 245 -26.09 46.40 51.65
N GLU A 246 -27.06 45.72 51.02
CA GLU A 246 -28.47 45.81 51.41
C GLU A 246 -28.70 45.33 52.84
N LYS A 247 -28.11 44.19 53.23
CA LYS A 247 -28.17 43.70 54.62
C LYS A 247 -27.53 44.66 55.61
N GLN A 248 -26.43 45.31 55.23
CA GLN A 248 -25.79 46.33 56.07
C GLN A 248 -26.71 47.54 56.26
N LYS A 249 -27.26 48.09 55.18
CA LYS A 249 -28.22 49.22 55.24
C LYS A 249 -29.44 48.88 56.09
N GLN A 250 -30.04 47.70 55.89
CA GLN A 250 -31.16 47.24 56.71
C GLN A 250 -30.78 47.10 58.19
N ALA A 251 -29.60 46.54 58.50
CA ALA A 251 -29.13 46.44 59.87
C ALA A 251 -28.91 47.81 60.51
N GLU A 252 -28.35 48.77 59.76
CA GLU A 252 -28.18 50.16 60.18
C GLU A 252 -29.53 50.85 60.43
N GLU A 253 -30.51 50.69 59.55
CA GLU A 253 -31.87 51.19 59.71
C GLU A 253 -32.54 50.62 60.97
N VAL A 254 -32.50 49.30 61.15
CA VAL A 254 -33.04 48.61 62.33
C VAL A 254 -32.34 49.07 63.61
N TYR A 255 -31.01 49.25 63.57
CA TYR A 255 -30.24 49.77 64.69
C TYR A 255 -30.62 51.20 65.04
N ASN A 256 -30.75 52.08 64.03
CA ASN A 256 -31.18 53.46 64.21
C ASN A 256 -32.60 53.56 64.76
N GLU A 257 -33.52 52.74 64.27
CA GLU A 257 -34.86 52.61 64.85
C GLU A 257 -34.82 52.13 66.29
N TRP A 258 -33.98 51.13 66.59
CA TRP A 258 -33.80 50.62 67.94
C TRP A 258 -33.24 51.71 68.87
N LEU A 259 -32.26 52.51 68.43
CA LEU A 259 -31.74 53.66 69.19
C LEU A 259 -32.82 54.70 69.49
N LYS A 260 -33.73 54.96 68.54
CA LYS A 260 -34.88 55.86 68.77
C LYS A 260 -35.85 55.25 69.79
N LYS A 261 -36.20 53.98 69.61
CA LYS A 261 -37.13 53.24 70.48
C LYS A 261 -36.55 52.97 71.87
N SER A 262 -35.23 52.85 72.03
CA SER A 262 -34.60 52.54 73.33
C SER A 262 -34.61 53.75 74.27
N LYS A 263 -34.47 54.96 73.73
CA LYS A 263 -34.58 56.20 74.52
C LYS A 263 -35.97 56.42 75.13
N THR A 264 -37.01 55.86 74.52
CA THR A 264 -38.41 55.98 74.98
C THR A 264 -38.87 54.78 75.81
N LYS A 265 -38.08 53.71 75.90
CA LYS A 265 -38.45 52.53 76.71
C LYS A 265 -38.25 52.85 78.20
N PRO A 266 -39.27 52.63 79.05
CA PRO A 266 -39.07 52.68 80.50
C PRO A 266 -38.01 51.66 80.89
N ARG A 267 -37.18 51.99 81.89
CA ARG A 267 -36.16 51.04 82.40
C ARG A 267 -36.85 49.71 82.71
N PRO A 268 -36.45 48.59 82.09
CA PRO A 268 -37.05 47.31 82.38
C PRO A 268 -36.86 47.03 83.86
N MET A 269 -37.99 46.93 84.56
CA MET A 269 -38.01 46.57 85.98
C MET A 269 -37.56 45.12 86.06
N PHE A 270 -36.42 44.86 86.70
CA PHE A 270 -35.85 43.52 86.87
C PHE A 270 -36.93 42.58 87.45
N HIS A 271 -37.54 41.74 86.60
CA HIS A 271 -38.58 40.78 87.02
C HIS A 271 -37.99 39.43 87.46
N SER A 272 -36.68 39.34 87.64
CA SER A 272 -36.02 38.16 88.21
C SER A 272 -35.93 38.28 89.74
N PHE A 273 -37.08 38.47 90.39
CA PHE A 273 -37.22 38.14 91.79
C PHE A 273 -37.91 36.79 91.86
N GLY A 274 -37.24 35.78 92.43
CA GLY A 274 -37.94 34.58 92.86
C GLY A 274 -37.81 34.45 94.36
N TYR A 275 -38.87 33.96 94.98
CA TYR A 275 -38.95 33.73 96.40
C TYR A 275 -38.26 32.40 96.72
N THR A 276 -37.09 32.45 97.35
CA THR A 276 -36.49 31.27 97.98
C THR A 276 -36.54 31.48 99.49
N GLY A 277 -37.30 30.62 100.20
CA GLY A 277 -37.34 30.62 101.68
C GLY A 277 -37.95 31.85 102.37
N GLY A 278 -38.86 32.59 101.70
CA GLY A 278 -39.56 33.74 102.30
C GLY A 278 -38.83 35.08 102.20
N VAL A 279 -37.66 35.14 101.55
CA VAL A 279 -36.90 36.37 101.33
C VAL A 279 -36.69 36.61 99.83
N LEU A 280 -36.99 37.83 99.38
CA LEU A 280 -36.91 38.25 97.98
C LEU A 280 -35.44 38.36 97.54
N THR A 281 -34.90 37.32 96.91
CA THR A 281 -33.48 37.28 96.51
C THR A 281 -33.38 37.31 94.98
N GLY A 282 -32.58 38.23 94.44
CA GLY A 282 -32.37 38.35 92.99
C GLY A 282 -31.65 37.11 92.45
N TYR A 283 -32.22 36.46 91.43
CA TYR A 283 -31.69 35.23 90.81
C TYR A 283 -30.40 35.51 90.02
N HIS A 284 -29.29 35.74 90.72
CA HIS A 284 -27.96 35.82 90.14
C HIS A 284 -27.00 34.88 90.87
N ASP A 285 -27.42 33.64 91.08
CA ASP A 285 -26.48 32.60 91.45
C ASP A 285 -26.19 31.71 90.24
N ARG A 286 -24.99 31.85 89.67
CA ARG A 286 -24.51 31.01 88.55
C ARG A 286 -24.45 29.52 88.92
N ALA A 287 -24.63 29.17 90.19
CA ALA A 287 -24.72 27.81 90.69
C ALA A 287 -26.13 27.19 90.58
N ALA A 288 -27.18 27.97 90.30
CA ALA A 288 -28.57 27.50 90.25
C ALA A 288 -29.02 27.07 88.84
N TYR A 289 -28.12 26.55 88.00
CA TYR A 289 -28.55 25.86 86.79
C TYR A 289 -29.11 24.50 87.20
N PRO A 290 -30.42 24.22 87.02
CA PRO A 290 -30.92 22.87 87.23
C PRO A 290 -30.13 21.95 86.29
N ILE A 291 -29.70 20.80 86.82
CA ILE A 291 -29.00 19.79 86.03
C ILE A 291 -29.86 19.53 84.79
N PRO A 292 -29.35 19.77 83.55
CA PRO A 292 -30.15 19.60 82.36
C PRO A 292 -30.63 18.15 82.31
N SER A 293 -31.95 17.97 82.29
CA SER A 293 -32.59 16.64 82.36
C SER A 293 -32.30 15.76 81.15
N PHE A 294 -31.67 16.31 80.11
CA PHE A 294 -31.35 15.63 78.88
C PHE A 294 -29.84 15.71 78.61
N TYR A 295 -29.15 14.60 78.85
CA TYR A 295 -27.84 14.34 78.28
C TYR A 295 -28.04 13.65 76.94
N ASN A 296 -27.48 14.18 75.85
CA ASN A 296 -27.46 13.50 74.57
C ASN A 296 -26.61 12.22 74.71
N PRO A 297 -27.20 11.01 74.73
CA PRO A 297 -26.48 9.79 75.08
C PRO A 297 -25.51 9.34 74.00
N VAL A 298 -25.56 9.95 72.81
CA VAL A 298 -24.64 9.67 71.71
C VAL A 298 -23.55 10.74 71.71
N PRO A 299 -22.30 10.43 72.09
CA PRO A 299 -21.19 11.37 71.95
C PRO A 299 -21.10 11.79 70.49
N TRP A 300 -20.81 13.06 70.23
CA TRP A 300 -20.80 13.62 68.88
C TRP A 300 -19.89 12.77 67.99
N MET A 301 -20.49 11.93 67.14
CA MET A 301 -19.75 11.09 66.22
C MET A 301 -18.99 12.03 65.26
N PRO A 302 -17.69 11.80 65.01
CA PRO A 302 -16.96 12.60 64.05
C PRO A 302 -17.70 12.60 62.71
N ILE A 303 -17.92 13.80 62.17
CA ILE A 303 -18.67 13.98 60.92
C ILE A 303 -18.01 13.13 59.85
N HIS A 304 -18.77 12.19 59.28
CA HIS A 304 -18.27 11.30 58.25
C HIS A 304 -17.93 12.13 57.01
N VAL A 305 -16.64 12.40 56.78
CA VAL A 305 -16.19 13.06 55.54
C VAL A 305 -16.55 12.12 54.39
N PRO A 306 -17.40 12.53 53.43
CA PRO A 306 -17.71 11.69 52.28
C PRO A 306 -16.41 11.44 51.53
N GLN A 307 -15.98 10.19 51.41
CA GLN A 307 -14.91 9.86 50.49
C GLN A 307 -15.39 10.24 49.08
N GLU A 308 -14.62 11.07 48.38
CA GLU A 308 -14.91 11.44 46.99
C GLU A 308 -15.17 10.17 46.19
N LYS A 309 -16.40 10.06 45.65
CA LYS A 309 -16.83 8.92 44.85
C LYS A 309 -15.88 8.80 43.67
N GLN A 310 -14.97 7.83 43.72
CA GLN A 310 -14.25 7.42 42.53
C GLN A 310 -15.29 7.01 41.49
N GLN A 311 -15.25 7.69 40.34
CA GLN A 311 -16.15 7.46 39.22
C GLN A 311 -16.21 5.96 38.87
N PRO A 312 -17.38 5.43 38.49
CA PRO A 312 -17.52 4.01 38.18
C PRO A 312 -16.64 3.64 36.99
N LYS A 313 -15.68 2.74 37.21
CA LYS A 313 -14.88 2.15 36.13
C LYS A 313 -15.82 1.44 35.14
N PRO A 314 -15.65 1.62 33.82
CA PRO A 314 -16.54 1.01 32.83
C PRO A 314 -16.42 -0.52 32.87
N LYS A 315 -17.57 -1.20 32.97
CA LYS A 315 -17.66 -2.66 32.89
C LYS A 315 -17.33 -3.10 31.46
N VAL A 316 -16.20 -3.78 31.30
CA VAL A 316 -15.84 -4.47 30.05
C VAL A 316 -16.67 -5.76 29.97
N PRO A 317 -17.25 -6.12 28.81
CA PRO A 317 -18.08 -7.32 28.70
C PRO A 317 -17.26 -8.60 28.81
N ASP A 318 -17.78 -9.55 29.59
CA ASP A 318 -17.19 -10.87 29.84
C ASP A 318 -17.00 -11.65 28.53
N LYS A 319 -15.73 -11.83 28.14
CA LYS A 319 -15.32 -12.89 27.22
C LYS A 319 -14.29 -13.81 27.89
N LYS A 320 -14.79 -14.98 28.27
CA LYS A 320 -14.11 -16.27 28.45
C LYS A 320 -12.74 -16.23 29.15
N ARG A 321 -12.77 -16.57 30.45
CA ARG A 321 -11.63 -17.06 31.25
C ARG A 321 -10.81 -18.08 30.44
N ARG A 322 -9.61 -17.69 30.00
CA ARG A 322 -8.50 -18.64 29.81
C ARG A 322 -7.63 -18.58 31.05
N VAL A 323 -7.58 -19.71 31.74
CA VAL A 323 -6.60 -20.01 32.80
C VAL A 323 -5.20 -19.93 32.18
N GLY A 324 -4.33 -19.10 32.74
CA GLY A 324 -2.97 -18.95 32.22
C GLY A 324 -2.10 -18.02 33.05
N ARG A 325 -1.35 -18.62 33.99
CA ARG A 325 -0.13 -18.13 34.66
C ARG A 325 -0.16 -16.75 35.32
N GLN A 326 -0.06 -16.74 36.65
CA GLN A 326 0.46 -15.61 37.40
C GLN A 326 1.86 -15.25 36.87
N LYS A 327 1.95 -14.16 36.10
CA LYS A 327 3.18 -13.38 35.97
C LYS A 327 3.06 -12.25 36.98
N SER A 328 4.04 -12.19 37.88
CA SER A 328 4.32 -11.09 38.80
C SER A 328 3.96 -9.74 38.18
N GLN A 329 3.18 -8.95 38.91
CA GLN A 329 2.91 -7.56 38.59
C GLN A 329 4.24 -6.79 38.52
N HIS A 330 4.74 -6.58 37.30
CA HIS A 330 5.51 -5.39 37.02
C HIS A 330 4.49 -4.28 36.75
N GLN A 331 4.48 -3.27 37.62
CA GLN A 331 3.83 -2.01 37.31
C GLN A 331 4.39 -1.52 35.96
N PRO A 332 3.55 -1.19 34.96
CA PRO A 332 4.07 -0.55 33.77
C PRO A 332 4.68 0.77 34.20
N SER A 333 6.01 0.90 34.05
CA SER A 333 6.69 2.17 34.31
C SER A 333 5.99 3.28 33.51
N PRO A 334 5.83 4.48 34.09
CA PRO A 334 5.20 5.62 33.42
C PRO A 334 5.80 5.83 32.02
N PRO A 335 5.02 6.31 31.04
CA PRO A 335 5.50 6.49 29.67
C PRO A 335 6.75 7.36 29.71
N LEU A 336 7.88 6.77 29.32
CA LEU A 336 9.16 7.44 29.29
C LEU A 336 9.05 8.66 28.39
N LEU A 337 9.44 9.83 28.91
CA LEU A 337 9.59 11.05 28.13
C LEU A 337 10.45 10.72 26.91
N TRP A 338 10.08 11.17 25.72
CA TRP A 338 10.71 10.72 24.45
C TRP A 338 12.25 10.76 24.44
N LYS A 339 12.85 11.68 25.20
CA LYS A 339 14.30 11.80 25.43
C LYS A 339 14.94 10.54 26.06
N GLU A 340 14.21 9.83 26.91
CA GLU A 340 14.71 8.64 27.63
C GLU A 340 14.59 7.36 26.80
N VAL A 341 13.67 7.34 25.82
CA VAL A 341 13.58 6.27 24.81
C VAL A 341 14.78 6.34 23.85
N GLU A 342 15.14 7.55 23.40
CA GLU A 342 16.31 7.76 22.53
C GLU A 342 17.63 7.41 23.24
N GLN A 343 17.79 7.74 24.52
CA GLN A 343 18.99 7.36 25.26
C GLN A 343 19.11 5.84 25.45
N ARG A 344 17.98 5.12 25.58
CA ARG A 344 17.98 3.64 25.66
C ARG A 344 18.34 2.97 24.33
N THR A 345 17.93 3.52 23.19
CA THR A 345 18.31 2.96 21.88
C THR A 345 19.80 3.14 21.62
N VAL A 346 20.35 4.31 21.95
CA VAL A 346 21.80 4.59 21.86
C VAL A 346 22.61 3.65 22.77
N ARG A 347 22.16 3.45 24.02
CA ARG A 347 22.84 2.55 24.98
C ARG A 347 22.77 1.07 24.58
N LYS A 348 21.70 0.64 23.92
CA LYS A 348 21.60 -0.72 23.36
C LYS A 348 22.57 -0.92 22.20
N GLN A 349 22.73 0.07 21.32
CA GLN A 349 23.66 -0.03 20.21
C GLN A 349 25.13 -0.03 20.65
N SER A 350 25.49 0.73 21.69
CA SER A 350 26.86 0.70 22.24
C SER A 350 27.22 -0.59 22.96
N SER A 351 26.23 -1.31 23.52
CA SER A 351 26.44 -2.62 24.16
C SER A 351 26.62 -3.79 23.17
N LEU A 352 26.15 -3.63 21.93
CA LEU A 352 26.31 -4.63 20.86
C LEU A 352 27.68 -4.52 20.18
N THR A 353 28.28 -3.33 20.16
CA THR A 353 29.62 -3.11 19.61
C THR A 353 30.75 -3.54 20.55
N THR A 354 30.51 -3.56 21.87
CA THR A 354 31.51 -4.02 22.86
C THR A 354 31.57 -5.54 23.02
N ARG A 355 30.61 -6.29 22.48
CA ARG A 355 30.58 -7.77 22.52
C ARG A 355 31.23 -8.46 21.32
N LYS A 356 31.89 -7.66 20.46
CA LYS A 356 32.53 -8.10 19.20
C LYS A 356 34.03 -7.79 19.14
N ARG A 357 34.67 -7.67 20.31
CA ARG A 357 36.14 -7.65 20.44
C ARG A 357 36.61 -8.86 21.20
#